data_AF-A0A2W1JP11-F1
#
_entry.id   AF-A0A2W1JP11-F1
#
_cell.length_a   1.000
_cell.length_b   1.000
_cell.length_c   1.000
_cell.angle_alpha   90.00
_cell.angle_beta   90.00
_cell.angle_gamma   90.00
#
_symmetry.space_group_name_H-M   'P 1'
#
loop_
_entity.id
_entity.type
_entity.pdbx_description
1 polymer ?
#
loop_
_entity_poly.entity_id
_entity_poly.type
_entity_poly.pdbx_seq_one_letter_code
_entity_poly.pdbx_strand_id
1 'polypeptide(L)'
;MIASSILDFAWIDAVDHQPNQPVMIIYEGVSMYLSEADNRALLEQLERRFGFAHVVFDVLNRKVANRTRRHDTVSKTSAQFQWGIDRSRELETWNPNFVLKEEQFYLQHFLDYPQRLPTTWRVISQLLPALPMALFKNSGRIVRLQLGPEPI
;
A
#
# COMPACT_ATOMS: atom_id res chain seq x y z
N MET A 1 18.86 12.35 5.27
CA MET A 1 18.34 11.50 4.19
C MET A 1 19.33 10.38 3.95
N ILE A 2 18.86 9.15 3.72
CA ILE A 2 19.71 8.00 3.40
C ILE A 2 19.58 7.75 1.89
N ALA A 3 20.67 7.90 1.14
CA ALA A 3 20.67 7.67 -0.30
C ALA A 3 20.89 6.18 -0.58
N SER A 4 19.80 5.41 -0.60
CA SER A 4 19.82 3.97 -0.88
C SER A 4 18.58 3.54 -1.66
N SER A 5 18.68 2.40 -2.35
CA SER A 5 17.50 1.70 -2.86
C SER A 5 16.68 1.17 -1.69
N ILE A 6 15.35 1.20 -1.79
CA ILE A 6 14.49 0.61 -0.76
C ILE A 6 14.73 -0.91 -0.60
N LEU A 7 15.20 -1.57 -1.67
CA LEU A 7 15.53 -2.99 -1.71
C LEU A 7 16.96 -3.29 -1.23
N ASP A 8 17.78 -2.26 -1.01
CA ASP A 8 19.06 -2.40 -0.35
C ASP A 8 18.89 -2.15 1.15
N PHE A 9 18.51 -3.21 1.86
CA PHE A 9 18.06 -3.17 3.25
C PHE A 9 19.09 -2.65 4.26
N ALA A 10 20.35 -2.41 3.86
CA ALA A 10 21.34 -1.74 4.69
C ALA A 10 20.90 -0.33 5.14
N TRP A 11 19.96 0.30 4.42
CA TRP A 11 19.39 1.59 4.85
C TRP A 11 18.65 1.48 6.19
N ILE A 12 18.06 0.32 6.51
CA ILE A 12 17.31 0.11 7.75
C ILE A 12 18.28 0.16 8.94
N ASP A 13 19.48 -0.39 8.78
CA ASP A 13 20.55 -0.36 9.80
C ASP A 13 21.10 1.05 10.06
N ALA A 14 20.93 1.97 9.11
CA ALA A 14 21.32 3.37 9.26
C ALA A 14 20.26 4.23 9.98
N VAL A 15 19.09 3.67 10.31
CA VAL A 15 18.05 4.35 11.08
C VAL A 15 18.37 4.24 12.57
N ASP A 16 18.79 5.37 13.15
CA ASP A 16 19.03 5.47 14.59
C ASP A 16 17.72 5.32 15.37
N HIS A 17 17.67 4.34 16.27
CA HIS A 17 16.55 4.09 17.16
C HIS A 17 17.04 3.43 18.45
N GLN A 18 16.36 3.71 19.55
CA GLN A 18 16.64 3.05 20.82
C GLN A 18 15.95 1.68 20.87
N PRO A 19 16.51 0.71 21.61
CA PRO A 19 15.80 -0.53 21.92
C PRO A 19 14.41 -0.23 22.49
N ASN A 20 13.38 -0.92 22.00
CA ASN A 20 11.97 -0.74 22.37
C ASN A 20 11.35 0.62 22.01
N GLN A 21 12.03 1.47 21.24
CA GLN A 21 11.43 2.68 20.72
C GLN A 21 10.38 2.32 19.66
N PRO A 22 9.12 2.76 19.79
CA PRO A 22 8.10 2.50 18.77
C PRO A 22 8.50 3.15 17.42
N VAL A 23 8.51 2.34 16.36
CA VAL A 23 8.82 2.80 15.00
C VAL A 23 7.55 2.82 14.14
N MET A 24 7.35 3.90 13.39
CA MET A 24 6.32 4.02 12.37
C MET A 24 6.94 4.27 11.01
N ILE A 25 6.67 3.38 10.05
CA ILE A 25 7.11 3.49 8.66
C ILE A 25 5.92 3.86 7.79
N ILE A 26 6.09 4.88 6.95
CA ILE A 26 5.12 5.24 5.90
C ILE A 26 5.73 4.84 4.56
N TYR A 27 5.08 3.92 3.88
CA TYR A 27 5.52 3.33 2.61
C TYR A 27 4.51 3.67 1.51
N GLU A 28 4.41 4.96 1.19
CA GLU A 28 3.40 5.54 0.31
C GLU A 28 3.83 5.58 -1.16
N GLY A 29 2.97 5.10 -2.05
CA GLY A 29 3.11 5.19 -3.49
C GLY A 29 4.21 4.31 -4.07
N VAL A 30 4.60 3.26 -3.35
CA VAL A 30 5.72 2.38 -3.76
C VAL A 30 5.33 0.91 -3.84
N SER A 31 4.45 0.43 -2.96
CA SER A 31 4.12 -1.01 -2.82
C SER A 31 3.72 -1.69 -4.12
N MET A 32 2.92 -1.00 -4.93
CA MET A 32 2.40 -1.56 -6.17
C MET A 32 3.46 -1.75 -7.23
N TYR A 33 4.63 -1.09 -7.13
CA TYR A 33 5.73 -1.21 -8.09
C TYR A 33 6.74 -2.29 -7.72
N LEU A 34 6.73 -2.78 -6.49
CA LEU A 34 7.56 -3.90 -6.06
C LEU A 34 6.81 -5.23 -6.31
N SER A 35 7.55 -6.32 -6.50
CA SER A 35 6.94 -7.65 -6.56
C SER A 35 6.37 -8.07 -5.21
N GLU A 36 5.56 -9.13 -5.16
CA GLU A 36 5.10 -9.70 -3.89
C GLU A 36 6.27 -10.12 -3.00
N ALA A 37 7.28 -10.77 -3.60
CA ALA A 37 8.48 -11.22 -2.91
C ALA A 37 9.28 -10.05 -2.33
N ASP A 38 9.42 -8.96 -3.07
CA ASP A 38 10.12 -7.76 -2.62
C ASP A 38 9.39 -7.05 -1.49
N ASN A 39 8.07 -6.88 -1.59
CA ASN A 39 7.26 -6.31 -0.51
C ASN A 39 7.34 -7.16 0.76
N ARG A 40 7.23 -8.48 0.61
CA ARG A 40 7.37 -9.42 1.73
C ARG A 40 8.74 -9.33 2.37
N ALA A 41 9.80 -9.38 1.57
CA ALA A 41 11.17 -9.28 2.06
C ALA A 41 11.39 -7.96 2.80
N LEU A 42 10.94 -6.83 2.25
CA LEU A 42 11.05 -5.53 2.92
C LEU A 42 10.39 -5.54 4.30
N LEU A 43 9.14 -6.02 4.40
CA LEU A 43 8.41 -6.06 5.67
C LEU A 43 9.08 -7.01 6.69
N GLU A 44 9.59 -8.16 6.24
CA GLU A 44 10.34 -9.10 7.09
C GLU A 44 11.66 -8.49 7.58
N GLN A 45 12.35 -7.70 6.76
CA GLN A 45 13.60 -7.03 7.14
C GLN A 45 13.37 -5.86 8.10
N LEU A 46 12.24 -5.16 7.98
CA LEU A 46 11.80 -4.16 8.95
C LEU A 46 11.48 -4.80 10.30
N GLU A 47 10.72 -5.90 10.31
CA GLU A 47 10.39 -6.65 11.53
C GLU A 47 11.66 -7.14 12.24
N ARG A 48 12.58 -7.76 11.50
CA ARG A 48 13.82 -8.30 12.06
C ARG A 48 14.72 -7.25 12.72
N ARG A 49 14.76 -6.02 12.19
CA ARG A 49 15.69 -4.97 12.67
C ARG A 49 15.09 -4.06 13.73
N PHE A 50 13.80 -3.74 13.62
CA PHE A 50 13.13 -2.91 14.62
C PHE A 50 12.50 -3.73 15.75
N GLY A 51 12.26 -5.02 15.55
CA GLY A 51 11.61 -5.91 16.51
C GLY A 51 10.10 -5.65 16.62
N PHE A 52 9.69 -4.40 16.83
CA PHE A 52 8.31 -3.95 16.81
C PHE A 52 8.18 -2.67 15.95
N ALA A 53 7.27 -2.68 14.98
CA ALA A 53 6.99 -1.50 14.16
C ALA A 53 5.56 -1.48 13.63
N HIS A 54 5.05 -0.28 13.34
CA HIS A 54 3.86 -0.09 12.51
C HIS A 54 4.26 0.34 11.12
N VAL A 55 3.71 -0.30 10.10
CA VAL A 55 3.87 0.10 8.70
C VAL A 55 2.52 0.52 8.16
N VAL A 56 2.46 1.73 7.60
CA VAL A 56 1.29 2.25 6.90
C VAL A 56 1.63 2.39 5.42
N PHE A 57 0.85 1.74 4.56
CA PHE A 57 1.11 1.75 3.12
C PHE A 57 -0.16 1.59 2.31
N ASP A 58 -0.18 2.15 1.11
CA ASP A 58 -1.24 1.90 0.15
C ASP A 58 -1.05 0.54 -0.52
N VAL A 59 -2.15 -0.13 -0.81
CA VAL A 59 -2.19 -1.36 -1.59
C VAL A 59 -3.31 -1.26 -2.63
N LEU A 60 -3.04 -1.81 -3.82
CA LEU A 60 -4.03 -1.94 -4.88
C LEU A 60 -4.59 -3.35 -4.89
N ASN A 61 -5.81 -3.53 -5.40
CA ASN A 61 -6.30 -4.86 -5.72
C ASN A 61 -5.63 -5.45 -6.96
N ARG A 62 -5.66 -6.78 -7.10
CA ARG A 62 -4.99 -7.48 -8.20
C ARG A 62 -5.48 -6.99 -9.57
N LYS A 63 -6.79 -6.71 -9.68
CA LYS A 63 -7.41 -6.20 -10.91
C LYS A 63 -6.85 -4.85 -11.36
N VAL A 64 -6.61 -3.92 -10.43
CA VAL A 64 -6.07 -2.58 -10.72
C VAL A 64 -4.57 -2.67 -10.97
N ALA A 65 -3.84 -3.42 -10.15
CA ALA A 65 -2.41 -3.67 -10.36
C ALA A 65 -2.14 -4.24 -11.76
N ASN A 66 -2.90 -5.26 -12.18
CA ASN A 66 -2.79 -5.87 -13.52
C ASN A 66 -3.19 -4.95 -14.69
N ARG A 67 -3.63 -3.71 -14.42
CA ARG A 67 -4.05 -2.72 -15.42
C ARG A 67 -3.16 -1.48 -15.43
N THR A 68 -1.86 -1.63 -15.15
CA THR A 68 -0.87 -0.52 -15.17
C THR A 68 -1.04 0.42 -16.37
N ARG A 69 -1.20 -0.14 -17.59
CA ARG A 69 -1.32 0.62 -18.85
C ARG A 69 -2.55 1.52 -18.94
N ARG A 70 -3.52 1.39 -18.03
CA ARG A 70 -4.75 2.21 -17.99
C ARG A 70 -4.76 3.23 -16.83
N HIS A 71 -3.65 3.37 -16.09
CA HIS A 71 -3.56 4.32 -14.99
C HIS A 71 -3.12 5.71 -15.48
N ASP A 72 -3.85 6.77 -15.11
CA ASP A 72 -3.75 8.10 -15.73
C ASP A 72 -2.35 8.74 -15.70
N THR A 73 -1.58 8.47 -14.66
CA THR A 73 -0.22 9.03 -14.48
C THR A 73 0.88 8.01 -14.81
N VAL A 74 0.68 6.75 -14.46
CA VAL A 74 1.71 5.69 -14.58
C VAL A 74 1.83 5.21 -16.02
N SER A 75 0.74 5.25 -16.80
CA SER A 75 0.79 4.97 -18.24
C SER A 75 1.71 5.92 -19.03
N LYS A 76 2.11 7.05 -18.42
CA LYS A 76 3.01 8.05 -18.99
C LYS A 76 4.48 7.85 -18.58
N THR A 77 4.78 6.82 -17.78
CA THR A 77 6.14 6.48 -17.34
C THR A 77 6.50 5.06 -17.73
N SER A 78 7.75 4.66 -17.50
CA SER A 78 8.20 3.27 -17.66
C SER A 78 7.84 2.37 -16.46
N ALA A 79 7.24 2.94 -15.40
CA ALA A 79 6.93 2.21 -14.18
C ALA A 79 5.78 1.23 -14.42
N GLN A 80 5.91 0.01 -13.88
CA GLN A 80 4.88 -1.02 -13.97
C GLN A 80 4.44 -1.46 -12.60
N PHE A 81 3.13 -1.65 -12.43
CA PHE A 81 2.64 -2.27 -11.21
C PHE A 81 2.94 -3.76 -11.28
N GLN A 82 3.61 -4.26 -10.26
CA GLN A 82 4.07 -5.64 -10.15
C GLN A 82 3.27 -6.42 -9.10
N TRP A 83 2.53 -5.72 -8.23
CA TRP A 83 1.82 -6.35 -7.13
C TRP A 83 0.48 -5.68 -6.81
N GLY A 84 -0.46 -6.52 -6.37
CA GLY A 84 -1.71 -6.14 -5.77
C GLY A 84 -2.24 -7.31 -4.94
N ILE A 85 -3.08 -7.00 -3.95
CA ILE A 85 -3.64 -7.97 -3.01
C ILE A 85 -5.15 -7.74 -2.94
N ASP A 86 -5.97 -8.78 -2.81
CA ASP A 86 -7.44 -8.60 -2.81
C ASP A 86 -7.99 -8.50 -1.38
N ARG A 87 -7.39 -9.21 -0.42
CA ARG A 87 -7.73 -9.11 1.00
C ARG A 87 -6.49 -8.73 1.78
N SER A 88 -6.53 -7.59 2.47
CA SER A 88 -5.37 -7.09 3.24
C SER A 88 -4.91 -8.09 4.32
N ARG A 89 -5.82 -8.95 4.82
CA ARG A 89 -5.50 -10.02 5.77
C ARG A 89 -4.56 -11.09 5.21
N GLU A 90 -4.44 -11.23 3.89
CA GLU A 90 -3.44 -12.12 3.27
C GLU A 90 -2.00 -11.76 3.70
N LEU A 91 -1.73 -10.50 4.11
CA LEU A 91 -0.43 -10.08 4.66
C LEU A 91 -0.03 -10.86 5.92
N GLU A 92 -1.00 -11.28 6.74
CA GLU A 92 -0.73 -12.07 7.96
C GLU A 92 -0.22 -13.49 7.64
N THR A 93 -0.42 -13.95 6.41
CA THR A 93 0.11 -15.25 5.96
C THR A 93 1.59 -15.19 5.56
N TRP A 94 2.13 -13.99 5.39
CA TRP A 94 3.53 -13.80 5.00
C TRP A 94 4.49 -14.05 6.17
N ASN A 95 4.09 -13.65 7.37
CA ASN A 95 4.87 -13.86 8.58
C ASN A 95 3.90 -13.91 9.79
N PRO A 96 4.02 -14.90 10.70
CA PRO A 96 3.14 -15.01 11.87
C PRO A 96 3.19 -13.82 12.82
N ASN A 97 4.25 -13.01 12.75
CA ASN A 97 4.39 -11.78 13.53
C ASN A 97 3.73 -10.56 12.87
N PHE A 98 3.08 -10.73 11.72
CA PHE A 98 2.36 -9.65 11.05
C PHE A 98 0.90 -9.67 11.45
N VAL A 99 0.39 -8.52 11.89
CA VAL A 99 -1.00 -8.36 12.30
C VAL A 99 -1.61 -7.16 11.60
N LEU A 100 -2.66 -7.38 10.81
CA LEU A 100 -3.41 -6.29 10.20
C LEU A 100 -4.22 -5.58 11.29
N LYS A 101 -3.94 -4.30 11.52
CA LYS A 101 -4.68 -3.50 12.50
C LYS A 101 -5.84 -2.77 11.87
N GLU A 102 -5.62 -2.15 10.73
CA GLU A 102 -6.63 -1.30 10.07
C GLU A 102 -6.51 -1.37 8.55
N GLU A 103 -7.64 -1.16 7.88
CA GLU A 103 -7.70 -0.91 6.44
C GLU A 103 -8.71 0.20 6.14
N GLN A 104 -8.37 1.09 5.21
CA GLN A 104 -9.20 2.22 4.83
C GLN A 104 -9.24 2.37 3.31
N PHE A 105 -10.41 2.17 2.71
CA PHE A 105 -10.63 2.32 1.29
C PHE A 105 -10.78 3.80 0.94
N TYR A 106 -9.78 4.38 0.27
CA TYR A 106 -9.80 5.80 -0.07
C TYR A 106 -10.29 6.06 -1.50
N LEU A 107 -10.11 5.11 -2.45
CA LEU A 107 -10.50 5.32 -3.84
C LEU A 107 -12.01 5.46 -4.04
N GLN A 108 -12.83 4.92 -3.14
CA GLN A 108 -14.27 5.16 -3.15
C GLN A 108 -14.64 6.63 -2.89
N HIS A 109 -13.86 7.35 -2.08
CA HIS A 109 -14.10 8.75 -1.73
C HIS A 109 -13.77 9.70 -2.89
N PHE A 110 -13.05 9.26 -3.92
CA PHE A 110 -12.89 10.06 -5.14
C PHE A 110 -14.24 10.37 -5.81
N LEU A 111 -15.25 9.51 -5.61
CA LEU A 111 -16.60 9.72 -6.13
C LEU A 111 -17.34 10.86 -5.42
N ASP A 112 -16.94 11.20 -4.19
CA ASP A 112 -17.50 12.33 -3.43
C ASP A 112 -17.01 13.69 -3.97
N TYR A 113 -15.98 13.67 -4.83
CA TYR A 113 -15.41 14.85 -5.49
C TYR A 113 -15.57 14.78 -7.01
N PRO A 114 -16.81 14.81 -7.55
CA PRO A 114 -17.08 14.62 -8.98
C PRO A 114 -16.40 15.66 -9.89
N GLN A 115 -16.03 16.83 -9.35
CA GLN A 115 -15.24 17.86 -10.04
C GLN A 115 -13.80 17.43 -10.36
N ARG A 116 -13.27 16.42 -9.67
CA ARG A 116 -11.92 15.86 -9.94
C ARG A 116 -11.97 14.69 -10.93
N LEU A 117 -13.16 14.22 -11.31
CA LEU A 117 -13.32 13.14 -12.27
C LEU A 117 -13.27 13.67 -13.72
N PRO A 118 -12.79 12.85 -14.69
CA PRO A 118 -12.98 13.15 -16.10
C PRO A 118 -14.45 13.43 -16.43
N THR A 119 -14.72 14.30 -17.40
CA THR A 119 -16.08 14.80 -17.70
C THR A 119 -17.10 13.68 -17.95
N THR A 120 -16.67 12.60 -18.60
CA THR A 120 -17.49 11.41 -18.85
C THR A 120 -17.87 10.69 -17.55
N TRP A 121 -16.90 10.48 -16.65
CA TRP A 121 -17.12 9.88 -15.34
C TRP A 121 -17.98 10.74 -14.43
N ARG A 122 -17.85 12.06 -14.50
CA ARG A 122 -18.69 13.01 -13.77
C ARG A 122 -20.17 12.88 -14.14
N VAL A 123 -20.49 12.69 -15.43
CA VAL A 123 -21.87 12.48 -15.88
C VAL A 123 -22.37 11.10 -15.46
N ILE A 124 -21.55 10.06 -15.60
CA ILE A 124 -21.90 8.69 -15.19
C ILE A 124 -22.16 8.62 -13.67
N SER A 125 -21.34 9.27 -12.85
CA SER A 125 -21.50 9.24 -11.39
C SER A 125 -22.77 9.93 -10.91
N GLN A 126 -23.28 10.92 -11.66
CA GLN A 126 -24.56 11.59 -11.38
C GLN A 126 -25.77 10.74 -11.76
N LEU A 127 -25.68 10.00 -12.87
CA LEU A 127 -26.79 9.19 -13.40
C LEU A 127 -26.86 7.79 -12.78
N LEU A 128 -25.72 7.18 -12.48
CA LEU A 128 -25.61 5.78 -12.03
C LEU A 128 -24.50 5.62 -10.96
N PRO A 129 -24.65 6.21 -9.75
CA PRO A 129 -23.59 6.24 -8.73
C PRO A 129 -23.14 4.84 -8.26
N ALA A 130 -24.02 3.83 -8.34
CA ALA A 130 -23.69 2.45 -7.97
C ALA A 130 -22.63 1.80 -8.87
N LEU A 131 -22.52 2.22 -10.14
CA LEU A 131 -21.61 1.61 -11.12
C LEU A 131 -20.13 2.02 -10.88
N PRO A 132 -19.76 3.32 -10.76
CA PRO A 132 -18.43 3.70 -10.31
C PRO A 132 -18.11 3.15 -8.92
N MET A 133 -19.08 3.19 -8.00
CA MET A 133 -18.89 2.67 -6.63
C MET A 133 -18.45 1.20 -6.67
N ALA A 134 -19.13 0.35 -7.42
CA ALA A 134 -18.73 -1.07 -7.56
C ALA A 134 -17.33 -1.25 -8.19
N LEU A 135 -16.87 -0.33 -9.03
CA LEU A 135 -15.54 -0.38 -9.64
C LEU A 135 -14.43 0.08 -8.68
N PHE A 136 -14.70 1.10 -7.87
CA PHE A 136 -13.71 1.72 -6.99
C PHE A 136 -13.72 1.16 -5.55
N LYS A 137 -14.83 0.58 -5.08
CA LYS A 137 -15.05 0.14 -3.68
C LYS A 137 -13.91 -0.69 -3.11
N ASN A 138 -13.28 -1.55 -3.91
CA ASN A 138 -12.19 -2.42 -3.46
C ASN A 138 -10.86 -2.17 -4.20
N SER A 139 -10.71 -1.03 -4.89
CA SER A 139 -9.62 -0.80 -5.85
C SER A 139 -8.28 -0.44 -5.22
N GLY A 140 -8.30 0.39 -4.17
CA GLY A 140 -7.12 0.91 -3.49
C GLY A 140 -7.47 1.34 -2.08
N ARG A 141 -6.56 1.04 -1.16
CA ARG A 141 -6.74 1.24 0.27
C ARG A 141 -5.41 1.47 0.96
N ILE A 142 -5.46 2.13 2.10
CA ILE A 142 -4.32 2.25 3.02
C ILE A 142 -4.50 1.15 4.08
N VAL A 143 -3.43 0.45 4.39
CA VAL A 143 -3.40 -0.57 5.44
C VAL A 143 -2.42 -0.15 6.53
N ARG A 144 -2.77 -0.44 7.79
CA ARG A 144 -1.86 -0.35 8.92
C ARG A 144 -1.53 -1.76 9.38
N LEU A 145 -0.29 -2.17 9.15
CA LEU A 145 0.25 -3.46 9.52
C LEU A 145 1.14 -3.29 10.77
N GLN A 146 0.94 -4.13 11.77
CA GLN A 146 1.90 -4.29 12.86
C GLN A 146 2.90 -5.38 12.47
N LEU A 147 4.17 -5.11 12.73
CA LEU A 147 5.27 -6.05 12.62
C LEU A 147 5.78 -6.37 14.03
N GLY A 148 5.92 -7.64 14.35
CA GLY A 148 6.48 -8.08 15.62
C GLY A 148 5.51 -7.98 16.81
N PRO A 149 5.86 -8.60 17.95
CA PRO A 149 5.09 -8.49 19.18
C PRO A 149 5.23 -7.08 19.79
N GLU A 150 4.19 -6.60 20.48
CA GLU A 150 4.28 -5.35 21.25
C GLU A 150 5.36 -5.49 22.35
N PRO A 151 6.21 -4.46 22.56
CA PRO A 151 7.18 -4.47 23.65
C PRO A 151 6.46 -4.50 25.01
N ILE A 152 7.03 -5.27 25.95
CA ILE A 152 6.54 -5.42 27.34
C ILE A 152 6.98 -4.23 28.20
#